data_AF-A0A7Y9NA73-F1
#
_entry.id   AF-A0A7Y9NA73-F1
#
_cell.length_a   1.000
_cell.length_b   1.000
_cell.length_c   1.000
_cell.angle_alpha   90.00
_cell.angle_beta   90.00
_cell.angle_gamma   90.00
#
_symmetry.space_group_name_H-M   'P 1'
#
loop_
_entity.id
_entity.type
_entity.pdbx_description
1 polymer ?
#
loop_
_entity_poly.entity_id
_entity_poly.type
_entity_poly.pdbx_seq_one_letter_code
_entity_poly.pdbx_strand_id
1 'polypeptide(L)'
;MNSAIDIAIPDLPITLSRDTPAAEVDEIFQRLRELKSNLGKPTNADNRLTAMIAACIDEGINTSPRIFGTARQLGFDLGHTRRVLRSGIGHTWNRAADDRFSNLI
;
A
#
# COMPACT_ATOMS: atom_id res chain seq x y z
N MET A 1 3.07 39.81 17.55
CA MET A 1 3.29 39.61 16.10
C MET A 1 3.45 38.12 15.88
N ASN A 2 2.41 37.47 15.37
CA ASN A 2 2.41 36.02 15.15
C ASN A 2 3.10 35.73 13.82
N SER A 3 4.31 35.18 13.85
CA SER A 3 4.93 34.58 12.68
C SER A 3 4.30 33.21 12.47
N ALA A 4 3.53 33.09 11.38
CA ALA A 4 2.99 31.83 10.91
C ALA A 4 4.14 30.86 10.63
N ILE A 5 4.09 29.69 11.26
CA ILE A 5 4.92 28.55 10.90
C ILE A 5 4.33 28.04 9.58
N ASP A 6 5.05 28.27 8.49
CA ASP A 6 4.76 27.68 7.20
C ASP A 6 5.15 26.19 7.27
N ILE A 7 4.26 25.37 7.83
CA ILE A 7 4.38 23.91 7.79
C ILE A 7 4.00 23.52 6.37
N ALA A 8 4.97 23.51 5.48
CA ALA A 8 4.85 22.82 4.22
C ALA A 8 4.65 21.32 4.53
N ILE A 9 3.39 20.90 4.60
CA ILE A 9 3.00 19.50 4.50
C ILE A 9 3.09 19.20 3.01
N PRO A 10 4.09 18.44 2.51
CA PRO A 10 4.00 17.93 1.16
C PRO A 10 2.89 16.88 1.16
N ASP A 11 1.68 17.29 0.79
CA ASP A 11 0.55 16.41 0.49
C ASP A 11 0.75 15.70 -0.87
N LEU A 12 1.99 15.21 -1.08
CA LEU A 12 2.31 14.35 -2.20
C LEU A 12 1.99 12.92 -1.76
N PRO A 13 1.28 12.11 -2.56
CA PRO A 13 1.15 10.70 -2.28
C PRO A 13 2.57 10.15 -2.19
N ILE A 14 2.97 9.71 -0.99
CA ILE A 14 4.23 9.02 -0.73
C ILE A 14 4.28 7.98 -1.83
N THR A 15 5.15 8.16 -2.80
CA THR A 15 5.33 7.21 -3.88
C THR A 15 6.72 6.75 -3.63
N LEU A 16 6.88 5.49 -3.23
CA LEU A 16 8.19 4.93 -2.95
C LEU A 16 9.05 5.14 -4.20
N SER A 17 10.02 6.04 -4.18
CA SER A 17 10.79 6.38 -5.37
C SER A 17 11.61 5.17 -5.83
N ARG A 18 11.98 5.12 -7.11
CA ARG A 18 12.93 4.09 -7.57
C ARG A 18 14.30 4.26 -6.91
N ASP A 19 14.62 5.48 -6.49
CA ASP A 19 15.88 5.85 -5.85
C ASP A 19 15.81 5.80 -4.32
N THR A 20 14.75 5.19 -3.77
CA THR A 20 14.59 5.02 -2.33
C THR A 20 15.76 4.20 -1.77
N PRO A 21 16.44 4.67 -0.71
CA PRO A 21 17.53 3.93 -0.08
C PRO A 21 17.10 2.51 0.31
N ALA A 22 18.00 1.54 0.14
CA ALA A 22 17.70 0.14 0.46
C ALA A 22 17.21 -0.06 1.90
N ALA A 23 17.77 0.69 2.86
CA ALA A 23 17.36 0.65 4.26
C ALA A 23 15.89 1.04 4.46
N GLU A 24 15.40 2.06 3.76
CA GLU A 24 14.01 2.51 3.85
C GLU A 24 13.05 1.49 3.20
N VAL A 25 13.48 0.87 2.09
CA VAL A 25 12.74 -0.24 1.49
C VAL A 25 12.64 -1.42 2.46
N ASP A 26 13.74 -1.77 3.13
CA ASP A 26 13.77 -2.87 4.11
C ASP A 26 12.85 -2.59 5.30
N GLU A 27 12.84 -1.36 5.81
CA GLU A 27 11.93 -0.91 6.88
C GLU A 27 10.46 -1.04 6.47
N ILE A 28 10.11 -0.66 5.24
CA ILE A 28 8.75 -0.81 4.72
C ILE A 28 8.37 -2.29 4.63
N PHE A 29 9.24 -3.13 4.08
CA PHE A 29 8.98 -4.57 4.03
C PHE A 29 8.88 -5.19 5.42
N GLN A 30 9.63 -4.71 6.39
CA GLN A 30 9.55 -5.15 7.78
C GLN A 30 8.18 -4.81 8.38
N ARG A 31 7.72 -3.56 8.23
CA ARG A 31 6.38 -3.12 8.67
C ARG A 31 5.26 -3.95 8.03
N LEU A 32 5.37 -4.25 6.73
CA LEU A 32 4.39 -5.09 6.03
C LEU A 32 4.39 -6.54 6.53
N ARG A 33 5.55 -7.11 6.87
CA ARG A 33 5.65 -8.47 7.46
C ARG A 33 5.05 -8.53 8.85
N GLU A 34 5.25 -7.50 9.66
CA GLU A 34 4.67 -7.37 10.99
C GLU A 34 3.15 -7.27 10.91
N LEU A 35 2.62 -6.40 10.04
CA LEU A 35 1.19 -6.31 9.75
C LEU A 35 0.63 -7.68 9.34
N LYS A 36 1.28 -8.38 8.41
CA LYS A 36 0.85 -9.72 7.96
C LYS A 36 0.76 -10.73 9.11
N SER A 37 1.68 -10.64 10.07
CA SER A 37 1.73 -11.52 11.24
C SER A 37 0.63 -11.17 12.25
N ASN A 38 0.32 -9.87 12.40
CA ASN A 38 -0.70 -9.36 13.31
C ASN A 38 -2.14 -9.51 12.78
N LEU A 39 -2.32 -9.71 11.47
CA LEU A 39 -3.64 -9.89 10.85
C LEU A 39 -4.42 -11.17 11.27
N GLY A 40 -3.86 -12.00 12.17
CA GLY A 40 -4.55 -13.13 12.81
C GLY A 40 -4.97 -14.29 11.87
N LYS A 41 -5.41 -15.41 12.45
CA LYS A 41 -6.24 -16.44 11.79
C LYS A 41 -7.53 -16.63 12.61
N PRO A 42 -8.71 -16.93 12.03
CA PRO A 42 -9.09 -17.01 10.61
C PRO A 42 -10.00 -15.82 10.22
N THR A 43 -9.41 -14.64 10.07
CA THR A 43 -10.05 -13.54 9.33
C THR A 43 -9.99 -13.88 7.85
N ASN A 44 -11.12 -13.73 7.15
CA ASN A 44 -11.31 -14.02 5.73
C ASN A 44 -10.06 -13.66 4.90
N ALA A 45 -9.60 -14.58 4.04
CA ALA A 45 -8.43 -14.39 3.20
C ALA A 45 -8.51 -13.09 2.39
N ASP A 46 -9.73 -12.71 1.96
CA ASP A 46 -10.00 -11.45 1.28
C ASP A 46 -9.69 -10.25 2.19
N ASN A 47 -10.17 -10.24 3.44
CA ASN A 47 -9.93 -9.14 4.38
C ASN A 47 -8.44 -8.95 4.66
N ARG A 48 -7.68 -10.05 4.79
CA ARG A 48 -6.22 -9.99 4.99
C ARG A 48 -5.52 -9.39 3.78
N LEU A 49 -5.95 -9.77 2.59
CA LEU A 49 -5.37 -9.26 1.35
C LEU A 49 -5.76 -7.79 1.11
N THR A 50 -7.01 -7.41 1.41
CA THR A 50 -7.47 -6.01 1.39
C THR A 50 -6.65 -5.14 2.33
N ALA A 51 -6.45 -5.58 3.58
CA ALA A 51 -5.62 -4.84 4.54
C ALA A 51 -4.16 -4.72 4.08
N MET A 52 -3.62 -5.77 3.46
CA MET A 52 -2.27 -5.75 2.89
C MET A 52 -2.15 -4.78 1.71
N ILE A 53 -3.13 -4.76 0.80
CA ILE A 53 -3.15 -3.82 -0.34
C ILE A 53 -3.28 -2.39 0.16
N ALA A 54 -4.14 -2.13 1.15
CA ALA A 54 -4.30 -0.81 1.74
C ALA A 54 -2.97 -0.32 2.34
N ALA A 55 -2.30 -1.16 3.13
CA ALA A 55 -0.99 -0.83 3.68
C ALA A 55 0.08 -0.60 2.60
N CYS A 56 0.08 -1.38 1.51
CA CYS A 56 0.98 -1.10 0.38
C CYS A 56 0.73 0.30 -0.19
N ILE A 57 -0.53 0.70 -0.36
CA ILE A 57 -0.89 2.01 -0.89
C ILE A 57 -0.44 3.13 0.08
N ASP A 58 -0.63 2.95 1.38
CA ASP A 58 -0.20 3.93 2.41
C ASP A 58 1.33 4.08 2.47
N GLU A 59 2.07 2.98 2.27
CA GLU A 59 3.53 2.99 2.17
C GLU A 59 4.05 3.45 0.79
N GLY A 60 3.15 3.88 -0.10
CA GLY A 60 3.50 4.41 -1.41
C GLY A 60 3.84 3.38 -2.49
N ILE A 61 3.54 2.12 -2.22
CA ILE A 61 3.54 1.02 -3.17
C ILE A 61 2.15 1.01 -3.82
N ASN A 62 1.89 2.01 -4.67
CA ASN A 62 0.56 2.37 -5.12
C ASN A 62 0.30 2.11 -6.61
N THR A 63 1.06 1.24 -7.26
CA THR A 63 0.82 0.87 -8.67
C THR A 63 0.67 -0.64 -8.80
N SER A 64 -0.10 -1.10 -9.79
CA SER A 64 -0.39 -2.52 -9.97
C SER A 64 0.89 -3.40 -9.93
N PRO A 65 1.96 -3.11 -10.70
CA PRO A 65 3.15 -3.95 -10.73
C PRO A 65 3.84 -4.06 -9.37
N ARG A 66 3.87 -2.96 -8.61
CA ARG A 66 4.56 -2.90 -7.32
C ARG A 66 3.76 -3.58 -6.22
N ILE A 67 2.44 -3.39 -6.21
CA ILE A 67 1.53 -4.11 -5.30
C ILE A 67 1.68 -5.61 -5.54
N PHE A 68 1.68 -6.05 -6.81
CA PHE A 68 1.82 -7.46 -7.15
C PHE A 68 3.19 -8.04 -6.75
N GLY A 69 4.27 -7.30 -6.98
CA GLY A 69 5.61 -7.70 -6.56
C GLY A 69 5.71 -7.87 -5.04
N THR A 70 5.19 -6.89 -4.30
CA THR A 70 5.18 -6.87 -2.83
C THR A 70 4.33 -7.99 -2.26
N ALA A 71 3.09 -8.15 -2.74
CA ALA A 71 2.19 -9.22 -2.33
C ALA A 71 2.80 -10.61 -2.54
N ARG A 72 3.45 -10.84 -3.70
CA ARG A 72 4.15 -12.09 -3.99
C ARG A 72 5.31 -12.34 -3.04
N GLN A 73 6.14 -11.33 -2.77
CA GLN A 73 7.26 -11.45 -1.82
C GLN A 73 6.80 -11.75 -0.39
N LEU A 74 5.60 -11.30 -0.01
CA LEU A 74 4.99 -11.57 1.29
C LEU A 74 4.22 -12.91 1.34
N GLY A 75 4.16 -13.64 0.22
CA GLY A 75 3.59 -14.98 0.12
C GLY A 75 2.10 -15.03 -0.22
N PHE A 76 1.53 -13.96 -0.78
CA PHE A 76 0.17 -13.97 -1.30
C PHE A 76 0.11 -14.49 -2.74
N ASP A 77 -1.02 -15.10 -3.09
CA ASP A 77 -1.28 -15.54 -4.46
C ASP A 77 -1.54 -14.34 -5.39
N LEU A 78 -0.91 -14.37 -6.56
CA LEU A 78 -1.00 -13.28 -7.52
C LEU A 78 -2.38 -13.19 -8.19
N GLY A 79 -3.01 -14.33 -8.46
CA GLY A 79 -4.36 -14.37 -9.05
C GLY A 79 -5.39 -13.79 -8.09
N HIS A 80 -5.31 -14.17 -6.82
CA HIS A 80 -6.13 -13.64 -5.74
C HIS A 80 -5.89 -12.14 -5.52
N THR A 81 -4.62 -11.71 -5.48
CA THR A 81 -4.25 -10.30 -5.35
C THR A 81 -4.83 -9.46 -6.49
N ARG A 82 -4.71 -9.91 -7.73
CA ARG A 82 -5.30 -9.23 -8.90
C ARG A 82 -6.81 -9.15 -8.83
N ARG A 83 -7.47 -10.23 -8.40
CA ARG A 83 -8.92 -10.28 -8.23
C ARG A 83 -9.37 -9.27 -7.18
N VAL A 84 -8.76 -9.31 -5.99
CA VAL A 84 -9.10 -8.39 -4.90
C VAL A 84 -8.86 -6.95 -5.34
N LEU A 85 -7.67 -6.63 -5.85
CA LEU A 85 -7.32 -5.28 -6.34
C LEU A 85 -8.31 -4.77 -7.40
N ARG A 86 -8.73 -5.61 -8.34
CA ARG A 86 -9.71 -5.20 -9.36
C ARG A 86 -11.10 -5.00 -8.77
N SER A 87 -11.53 -5.88 -7.86
CA SER A 87 -12.86 -5.83 -7.26
C SER A 87 -13.09 -4.64 -6.34
N GLY A 88 -12.04 -4.10 -5.71
CA GLY A 88 -12.17 -2.94 -4.82
C GLY A 88 -12.07 -1.56 -5.50
N ILE A 89 -11.90 -1.49 -6.83
CA ILE A 89 -11.85 -0.20 -7.55
C ILE A 89 -13.19 0.51 -7.40
N GLY A 90 -13.17 1.75 -6.92
CA GLY A 90 -14.36 2.58 -6.70
C GLY A 90 -15.10 2.29 -5.39
N HIS A 91 -14.64 1.32 -4.60
CA HIS A 91 -15.22 0.96 -3.30
C HIS A 91 -14.21 1.05 -2.15
N THR A 92 -13.03 0.48 -2.35
CA THR A 92 -11.96 0.37 -1.36
C THR A 92 -10.76 1.24 -1.73
N TRP A 93 -10.50 1.41 -3.02
CA TRP A 93 -9.48 2.31 -3.53
C TRP A 93 -9.97 3.00 -4.80
N ASN A 94 -9.46 4.21 -5.00
CA ASN A 94 -9.56 4.92 -6.26
C ASN A 94 -8.40 4.50 -7.18
N ARG A 95 -8.61 4.56 -8.49
CA ARG A 95 -7.56 4.36 -9.49
C ARG A 95 -7.48 5.61 -10.35
N ALA A 96 -6.34 6.32 -10.24
CA ALA A 96 -6.05 7.48 -11.05
C ALA A 96 -5.75 7.10 -12.51
N ALA A 97 -5.78 8.10 -13.40
CA ALA A 97 -5.52 7.91 -14.83
C ALA A 97 -4.11 7.39 -15.14
N ASP A 98 -3.15 7.59 -14.23
CA ASP A 98 -1.76 7.13 -14.33
C ASP A 98 -1.51 5.75 -13.69
N ASP A 99 -2.58 4.98 -13.43
CA ASP A 99 -2.56 3.66 -12.79
C ASP A 99 -2.12 3.65 -11.32
N ARG A 100 -2.11 4.82 -10.65
CA ARG A 100 -1.91 4.89 -9.21
C ARG A 100 -3.20 4.62 -8.44
N PHE A 101 -3.05 3.94 -7.31
CA PHE A 101 -4.11 3.63 -6.38
C PHE A 101 -4.03 4.54 -5.15
N SER A 102 -5.17 4.92 -4.60
CA SER A 102 -5.27 5.59 -3.30
C SER A 102 -6.38 4.94 -2.49
N ASN A 103 -6.21 4.82 -1.17
CA ASN A 103 -7.25 4.26 -0.30
C ASN A 103 -8.47 5.18 -0.29
N LEU A 104 -9.67 4.58 -0.24
CA LEU A 104 -10.95 5.26 -0.03
C LEU A 104 -11.53 5.00 1.37
N ILE A 105 -10.81 4.20 2.16
CA ILE A 105 -11.19 3.71 3.49
C ILE A 105 -10.25 4.26 4.56
#